data_AF-A0A959Q9M8-F1
#
_entry.id   AF-A0A959Q9M8-F1
#
_cell.length_a   1.000
_cell.length_b   1.000
_cell.length_c   1.000
_cell.angle_alpha   90.00
_cell.angle_beta   90.00
_cell.angle_gamma   90.00
#
_symmetry.space_group_name_H-M   'P 1'
#
loop_
_entity.id
_entity.type
_entity.pdbx_description
1 polymer ?
#
loop_
_entity_poly.entity_id
_entity_poly.type
_entity_poly.pdbx_seq_one_letter_code
_entity_poly.pdbx_strand_id
1 'polypeptide(L)'
;RFDGRSLSWISEEELTELDDGPAPGVRSILEDQDGNFWFGNTLYRYVLDQDELTGQEVGEINFSKRKGIDPSQAPEGVDLTYYMSAVEDDGGNLWLATYDAGVWKYDGEQLTHYPVKEGSANVTLFSIYKDRQGVLWLGTHSAGTYRFNGEAFEKFRP
;
A
#
# COMPACT_ATOMS: atom_id res chain seq x y z
N ARG A 1 -14.02 -10.72 2.25
CA ARG A 1 -14.93 -10.21 1.19
C ARG A 1 -16.39 -10.42 1.62
N PHE A 2 -17.27 -9.43 1.51
CA PHE A 2 -18.70 -9.59 1.77
C PHE A 2 -19.47 -9.49 0.45
N ASP A 3 -20.32 -10.46 0.14
CA ASP A 3 -21.09 -10.54 -1.12
C ASP A 3 -22.55 -10.04 -0.99
N GLY A 4 -22.92 -9.51 0.18
CA GLY A 4 -24.30 -9.15 0.51
C GLY A 4 -25.06 -10.23 1.31
N ARG A 5 -24.51 -11.44 1.44
CA ARG A 5 -25.13 -12.59 2.14
C ARG A 5 -24.16 -13.33 3.05
N SER A 6 -22.91 -13.47 2.64
CA SER A 6 -21.87 -14.22 3.33
C SER A 6 -20.57 -13.42 3.40
N LEU A 7 -19.77 -13.71 4.44
CA LEU A 7 -18.43 -13.18 4.61
C LEU A 7 -17.43 -14.29 4.24
N SER A 8 -16.48 -13.94 3.38
CA SER A 8 -15.32 -14.77 3.07
C SER A 8 -14.05 -14.16 3.66
N TRP A 9 -13.08 -14.96 4.04
CA TRP A 9 -11.85 -14.51 4.68
C TRP A 9 -10.60 -15.21 4.15
N ILE A 10 -9.45 -14.62 4.47
CA ILE A 10 -8.11 -15.14 4.18
C ILE A 10 -7.36 -15.10 5.51
N SER A 11 -6.58 -16.13 5.79
CA SER A 11 -5.61 -16.15 6.89
C SER A 11 -4.23 -16.49 6.35
N GLU A 12 -3.26 -15.64 6.64
CA GLU A 12 -1.84 -15.83 6.37
C GLU A 12 -1.05 -15.27 7.54
N GLU A 13 0.11 -15.86 7.84
CA GLU A 13 0.93 -15.49 9.00
C GLU A 13 1.25 -13.98 9.00
N GLU A 14 1.65 -13.43 7.84
CA GLU A 14 1.93 -12.00 7.70
C GLU A 14 0.68 -11.10 7.66
N LEU A 15 -0.51 -11.68 7.71
CA LEU A 15 -1.80 -10.98 7.79
C LEU A 15 -2.51 -11.20 9.14
N THR A 16 -1.99 -12.08 9.99
CA THR A 16 -2.56 -12.45 11.29
C THR A 16 -1.54 -12.23 12.41
N GLU A 17 -0.97 -13.26 13.04
CA GLU A 17 0.00 -13.16 14.12
C GLU A 17 1.34 -13.75 13.67
N LEU A 18 2.44 -13.04 13.92
CA LEU A 18 3.80 -13.53 13.67
C LEU A 18 4.25 -14.41 14.85
N ASP A 19 5.08 -15.42 14.57
CA ASP A 19 5.64 -16.32 15.60
C ASP A 19 6.38 -15.59 16.76
N ASP A 20 6.80 -14.34 16.55
CA ASP A 20 7.53 -13.51 17.53
C ASP A 20 6.69 -12.42 18.22
N GLY A 21 5.37 -12.35 17.95
CA GLY A 21 4.45 -11.45 18.66
C GLY A 21 3.49 -10.68 17.75
N PRO A 22 3.48 -9.34 17.76
CA PRO A 22 2.33 -8.59 17.29
C PRO A 22 2.12 -8.70 15.78
N ALA A 23 0.88 -9.01 15.42
CA ALA A 23 0.31 -8.83 14.09
C ALA A 23 0.76 -7.51 13.43
N PRO A 24 1.37 -7.52 12.24
CA PRO A 24 1.55 -6.28 11.50
C PRO A 24 0.16 -5.74 11.14
N GLY A 25 -0.16 -4.55 11.66
CA GLY A 25 -1.44 -3.93 11.37
C GLY A 25 -1.60 -3.69 9.87
N VAL A 26 -2.58 -4.36 9.25
CA VAL A 26 -2.99 -4.07 7.86
C VAL A 26 -3.66 -2.69 7.86
N ARG A 27 -2.90 -1.66 7.47
CA ARG A 27 -3.36 -0.26 7.45
C ARG A 27 -4.01 0.14 6.12
N SER A 28 -3.74 -0.63 5.06
CA SER A 28 -4.19 -0.34 3.71
C SER A 28 -4.39 -1.63 2.93
N ILE A 29 -5.31 -1.60 1.98
CA ILE A 29 -5.53 -2.68 1.01
C ILE A 29 -5.57 -2.03 -0.37
N LEU A 30 -4.80 -2.56 -1.32
CA LEU A 30 -4.77 -2.15 -2.72
C LEU A 30 -4.97 -3.37 -3.61
N GLU A 31 -5.85 -3.27 -4.60
CA GLU A 31 -5.90 -4.17 -5.75
C GLU A 31 -5.25 -3.44 -6.92
N ASP A 32 -4.19 -4.00 -7.50
CA ASP A 32 -3.51 -3.45 -8.67
C ASP A 32 -4.21 -3.85 -9.98
N GLN A 33 -3.82 -3.22 -11.09
CA GLN A 33 -4.39 -3.44 -12.42
C GLN A 33 -4.20 -4.87 -12.94
N ASP A 34 -3.21 -5.59 -12.41
CA ASP A 34 -2.96 -7.01 -12.71
C ASP A 34 -3.83 -7.95 -11.85
N GLY A 35 -4.65 -7.41 -10.95
CA GLY A 35 -5.52 -8.14 -10.05
C GLY A 35 -4.81 -8.73 -8.83
N ASN A 36 -3.60 -8.26 -8.50
CA ASN A 36 -2.94 -8.64 -7.25
C ASN A 36 -3.40 -7.72 -6.12
N PHE A 37 -3.64 -8.34 -4.96
CA PHE A 37 -3.94 -7.67 -3.72
C PHE A 37 -2.69 -7.46 -2.89
N TRP A 38 -2.57 -6.25 -2.33
CA TRP A 38 -1.52 -5.84 -1.41
C TRP A 38 -2.18 -5.47 -0.08
N PHE A 39 -1.89 -6.24 0.97
CA PHE A 39 -2.49 -6.06 2.29
C PHE A 39 -1.53 -5.33 3.23
N GLY A 40 -1.23 -4.07 2.91
CA GLY A 40 -0.51 -3.17 3.81
C GLY A 40 0.98 -3.44 3.98
N ASN A 41 1.54 -4.36 3.20
CA ASN A 41 2.97 -4.62 3.12
C ASN A 41 3.46 -4.72 1.67
N THR A 42 4.77 -4.56 1.47
CA THR A 42 5.43 -4.61 0.16
C THR A 42 6.09 -5.95 -0.15
N LEU A 43 6.28 -6.82 0.84
CA LEU A 43 6.98 -8.09 0.67
C LEU A 43 6.19 -9.08 -0.18
N TYR A 44 4.87 -9.05 -0.06
CA TYR A 44 3.99 -10.00 -0.69
C TYR A 44 2.77 -9.34 -1.32
N ARG A 45 2.34 -9.95 -2.42
CA ARG A 45 1.08 -9.69 -3.10
C ARG A 45 0.35 -10.99 -3.35
N TYR A 46 -0.96 -10.93 -3.45
CA TYR A 46 -1.82 -12.11 -3.42
C TYR A 46 -2.76 -12.08 -4.62
N VAL A 47 -2.90 -13.21 -5.31
CA VAL A 47 -3.96 -13.38 -6.31
C VAL A 47 -5.06 -14.20 -5.67
N LEU A 48 -6.28 -13.66 -5.64
CA LEU A 48 -7.43 -14.32 -5.02
C LEU A 48 -8.23 -15.08 -6.07
N ASP A 49 -8.52 -16.35 -5.81
CA ASP A 49 -9.31 -17.17 -6.72
C ASP A 49 -10.79 -16.78 -6.59
N GLN A 50 -11.41 -16.38 -7.70
CA GLN A 50 -12.77 -15.81 -7.69
C GLN A 50 -13.88 -16.86 -7.61
N ASP A 51 -13.58 -18.12 -7.94
CA ASP A 51 -14.59 -19.16 -8.22
C ASP A 51 -14.66 -20.28 -7.17
N GLU A 52 -13.79 -20.30 -6.17
CA GLU A 52 -13.66 -21.43 -5.26
C GLU A 52 -13.73 -21.01 -3.79
N LEU A 53 -14.94 -21.00 -3.22
CA LEU A 53 -15.17 -21.13 -1.77
C LEU A 53 -14.94 -22.60 -1.35
N THR A 54 -13.80 -23.19 -1.77
CA THR A 54 -13.47 -24.61 -1.57
C THR A 54 -12.38 -24.84 -0.52
N GLY A 55 -11.99 -23.79 0.21
CA GLY A 55 -11.06 -23.93 1.33
C GLY A 55 -11.52 -25.00 2.33
N GLN A 56 -10.61 -25.47 3.18
CA GLN A 56 -10.92 -26.55 4.14
C GLN A 56 -12.10 -26.19 5.05
N GLU A 57 -12.39 -24.90 5.20
CA GLU A 57 -13.57 -24.36 5.88
C GLU A 57 -14.49 -23.53 4.96
N VAL A 58 -15.79 -23.58 5.25
CA VAL A 58 -16.82 -22.82 4.52
C VAL A 58 -16.56 -21.31 4.67
N GLY A 59 -16.23 -20.63 3.56
CA GLY A 59 -16.00 -19.19 3.54
C GLY A 59 -14.53 -18.78 3.36
N GLU A 60 -13.59 -19.72 3.39
CA GLU A 60 -12.20 -19.44 3.09
C GLU A 60 -11.99 -19.22 1.57
N ILE A 61 -11.19 -18.21 1.22
CA ILE A 61 -10.83 -17.88 -0.17
C ILE A 61 -9.48 -18.51 -0.49
N ASN A 62 -9.40 -19.30 -1.57
CA ASN A 62 -8.12 -19.74 -2.10
C ASN A 62 -7.33 -18.56 -2.69
N PHE A 63 -6.02 -18.57 -2.48
CA PHE A 63 -5.14 -17.52 -3.03
C PHE A 63 -3.75 -18.06 -3.33
N SER A 64 -3.04 -17.33 -4.19
CA SER A 64 -1.62 -17.55 -4.46
C SER A 64 -0.80 -16.38 -3.90
N LYS A 65 0.12 -16.68 -2.97
CA LYS A 65 1.10 -15.73 -2.45
C LYS A 65 2.26 -15.56 -3.44
N ARG A 66 2.60 -14.32 -3.76
CA ARG A 66 3.71 -13.95 -4.65
C ARG A 66 4.60 -12.94 -3.96
N LYS A 67 5.89 -12.94 -4.32
CA LYS A 67 6.81 -11.87 -3.91
C LYS A 67 6.35 -10.53 -4.50
N GLY A 68 6.42 -9.50 -3.68
CA GLY A 68 6.23 -8.11 -4.04
C GLY A 68 7.57 -7.44 -4.33
N ILE A 69 7.83 -6.33 -3.67
CA ILE A 69 9.04 -5.50 -3.82
C ILE A 69 10.18 -6.11 -3.00
N ASP A 70 11.37 -6.22 -3.61
CA ASP A 70 12.56 -6.70 -2.92
C ASP A 70 13.06 -5.65 -1.89
N PRO A 71 13.13 -5.98 -0.59
CA PRO A 71 13.57 -5.06 0.45
C PRO A 71 14.97 -4.50 0.24
N SER A 72 15.84 -5.22 -0.47
CA SER A 72 17.20 -4.75 -0.76
C SER A 72 17.25 -3.54 -1.69
N GLN A 73 16.14 -3.20 -2.35
CA GLN A 73 16.01 -1.98 -3.14
C GLN A 73 15.79 -0.73 -2.28
N ALA A 74 15.34 -0.88 -1.03
CA ALA A 74 15.21 0.25 -0.12
C ALA A 74 16.60 0.75 0.29
N PRO A 75 16.81 2.07 0.44
CA PRO A 75 18.07 2.58 0.97
C PRO A 75 18.35 2.05 2.37
N GLU A 76 19.63 1.98 2.72
CA GLU A 76 20.06 1.57 4.06
C GLU A 76 19.34 2.38 5.15
N GLY A 77 18.74 1.67 6.12
CA GLY A 77 18.01 2.27 7.23
C GLY A 77 16.58 2.72 6.91
N VAL A 78 16.07 2.47 5.71
CA VAL A 78 14.67 2.73 5.34
C VAL A 78 13.90 1.41 5.30
N ASP A 79 12.96 1.25 6.22
CA ASP A 79 12.02 0.14 6.18
C ASP A 79 10.79 0.51 5.33
N LEU A 80 10.66 -0.13 4.17
CA LEU A 80 9.50 0.00 3.27
C LEU A 80 8.59 -1.22 3.31
N THR A 81 8.79 -2.12 4.29
CA THR A 81 7.95 -3.30 4.47
C THR A 81 6.50 -2.90 4.61
N TYR A 82 6.22 -1.82 5.35
CA TYR A 82 4.87 -1.34 5.62
C TYR A 82 4.66 0.08 5.11
N TYR A 83 3.45 0.33 4.62
CA TYR A 83 2.98 1.65 4.22
C TYR A 83 1.67 1.98 4.93
N MET A 84 1.39 3.27 5.07
CA MET A 84 0.14 3.77 5.64
C MET A 84 -1.00 3.66 4.63
N SER A 85 -0.70 3.94 3.37
CA SER A 85 -1.67 3.92 2.27
C SER A 85 -0.93 3.75 0.95
N ALA A 86 -1.57 3.10 -0.02
CA ALA A 86 -1.04 2.97 -1.36
C ALA A 86 -2.12 3.16 -2.42
N VAL A 87 -1.70 3.61 -3.60
CA VAL A 87 -2.49 3.64 -4.82
C VAL A 87 -1.63 3.24 -6.00
N GLU A 88 -2.26 2.78 -7.06
CA GLU A 88 -1.59 2.58 -8.35
C GLU A 88 -1.97 3.71 -9.31
N ASP A 89 -0.99 4.24 -10.05
CA ASP A 89 -1.24 5.23 -11.10
C ASP A 89 -1.65 4.58 -12.43
N ASP A 90 -2.05 5.40 -13.40
CA ASP A 90 -2.53 4.93 -14.71
C ASP A 90 -1.42 4.28 -15.56
N GLY A 91 -0.16 4.39 -15.13
CA GLY A 91 0.98 3.74 -15.75
C GLY A 91 1.36 2.41 -15.08
N GLY A 92 0.58 1.95 -14.08
CA GLY A 92 0.88 0.72 -13.34
C GLY A 92 1.92 0.89 -12.24
N ASN A 93 2.29 2.14 -11.89
CA ASN A 93 3.25 2.37 -10.82
C ASN A 93 2.55 2.40 -9.47
N LEU A 94 3.14 1.73 -8.48
CA LEU A 94 2.66 1.77 -7.11
C LEU A 94 3.22 2.99 -6.39
N TRP A 95 2.35 3.73 -5.72
CA TRP A 95 2.71 4.88 -4.89
C TRP A 95 2.39 4.57 -3.44
N LEU A 96 3.43 4.53 -2.61
CA LEU A 96 3.40 4.08 -1.23
C LEU A 96 3.62 5.28 -0.31
N ALA A 97 2.59 5.69 0.44
CA ALA A 97 2.72 6.68 1.50
C ALA A 97 3.23 6.00 2.77
N THR A 98 4.42 6.38 3.21
CA THR A 98 5.04 5.87 4.44
C THR A 98 4.79 6.83 5.60
N TYR A 99 4.87 6.33 6.84
CA TYR A 99 4.52 7.12 8.02
C TYR A 99 5.34 8.42 8.14
N ASP A 100 6.67 8.35 8.10
CA ASP A 100 7.56 9.52 8.24
C ASP A 100 8.71 9.56 7.21
N ALA A 101 8.68 8.71 6.18
CA ALA A 101 9.70 8.64 5.13
C ALA A 101 9.19 9.16 3.78
N GLY A 102 8.09 9.93 3.74
CA GLY A 102 7.53 10.49 2.51
C GLY A 102 6.82 9.44 1.64
N VAL A 103 6.81 9.68 0.34
CA VAL A 103 6.18 8.79 -0.64
C VAL A 103 7.24 8.06 -1.46
N TRP A 104 7.00 6.78 -1.74
CA TRP A 104 7.85 5.96 -2.60
C TRP A 104 7.07 5.50 -3.81
N LYS A 105 7.64 5.65 -5.00
CA LYS A 105 7.08 5.14 -6.24
C LYS A 105 7.85 3.89 -6.65
N TYR A 106 7.15 2.80 -6.93
CA TYR A 106 7.70 1.60 -7.54
C TYR A 106 7.15 1.44 -8.95
N ASP A 107 8.03 1.39 -9.94
CA ASP A 107 7.67 1.29 -11.36
C ASP A 107 7.67 -0.16 -11.90
N GLY A 108 7.82 -1.14 -11.01
CA GLY A 108 8.01 -2.55 -11.37
C GLY A 108 9.47 -2.98 -11.41
N GLU A 109 10.41 -2.04 -11.41
CA GLU A 109 11.85 -2.32 -11.43
C GLU A 109 12.60 -1.61 -10.30
N GLN A 110 12.30 -0.33 -10.06
CA GLN A 110 13.04 0.57 -9.19
C GLN A 110 12.13 1.36 -8.25
N LEU A 111 12.70 1.75 -7.11
CA LEU A 111 12.10 2.64 -6.12
C LEU A 111 12.60 4.07 -6.31
N THR A 112 11.67 5.01 -6.46
CA THR A 112 11.94 6.45 -6.49
C THR A 112 11.36 7.13 -5.25
N HIS A 113 12.20 7.90 -4.55
CA HIS A 113 11.81 8.61 -3.33
C HIS A 113 11.26 10.01 -3.62
N TYR A 114 10.11 10.33 -3.03
CA TYR A 114 9.49 11.65 -3.04
C TYR A 114 9.36 12.15 -1.59
N PRO A 115 10.32 12.96 -1.10
CA PRO A 115 10.24 13.52 0.24
C PRO A 115 9.08 14.50 0.36
N VAL A 116 8.37 14.45 1.49
CA VAL A 116 7.30 15.39 1.83
C VAL A 116 7.68 16.08 3.12
N LYS A 117 7.94 17.40 3.04
CA LYS A 117 8.49 18.17 4.15
C LYS A 117 7.77 19.49 4.34
N GLU A 118 7.71 19.93 5.60
CA GLU A 118 7.36 21.30 5.98
C GLU A 118 8.59 21.96 6.61
N GLY A 119 9.26 22.81 5.81
CA GLY A 119 10.60 23.29 6.15
C GLY A 119 11.60 22.13 6.18
N SER A 120 12.22 21.90 7.34
CA SER A 120 13.18 20.80 7.54
C SER A 120 12.55 19.51 8.09
N ALA A 121 11.29 19.55 8.54
CA ALA A 121 10.62 18.42 9.16
C ALA A 121 9.93 17.54 8.11
N ASN A 122 10.02 16.22 8.27
CA ASN A 122 9.20 15.28 7.50
C ASN A 122 7.74 15.43 7.91
N VAL A 123 6.85 15.34 6.93
CA VAL A 123 5.41 15.37 7.15
C VAL A 123 4.91 13.95 7.36
N THR A 124 4.20 13.72 8.46
CA THR A 124 3.57 12.43 8.73
C THR A 124 2.39 12.20 7.79
N LEU A 125 2.46 11.15 6.97
CA LEU A 125 1.45 10.83 5.97
C LEU A 125 0.51 9.73 6.48
N PHE A 126 -0.78 9.87 6.16
CA PHE A 126 -1.81 8.91 6.54
C PHE A 126 -2.49 8.29 5.33
N SER A 127 -2.69 9.06 4.27
CA SER A 127 -3.36 8.58 3.06
C SER A 127 -2.75 9.14 1.79
N ILE A 128 -2.80 8.35 0.74
CA ILE A 128 -2.61 8.78 -0.64
C ILE A 128 -3.88 8.45 -1.43
N TYR A 129 -4.28 9.36 -2.30
CA TYR A 129 -5.48 9.22 -3.11
C TYR A 129 -5.19 9.68 -4.54
N LYS A 130 -5.58 8.87 -5.53
CA LYS A 130 -5.58 9.24 -6.94
C LYS A 130 -6.97 9.71 -7.33
N ASP A 131 -7.10 10.95 -7.78
CA ASP A 131 -8.37 11.46 -8.26
C ASP A 131 -8.67 10.98 -9.69
N ARG A 132 -9.85 11.35 -10.22
CA ARG A 132 -10.31 10.95 -11.55
C ARG A 132 -9.50 11.56 -12.70
N GLN A 133 -8.68 12.57 -12.43
CA GLN A 133 -7.78 13.19 -13.40
C GLN A 133 -6.37 12.58 -13.31
N GLY A 134 -6.15 11.57 -12.46
CA GLY A 134 -4.85 10.94 -12.24
C GLY A 134 -3.96 11.73 -11.28
N VAL A 135 -4.45 12.79 -10.64
CA VAL A 135 -3.65 13.59 -9.71
C VAL A 135 -3.58 12.88 -8.36
N LEU A 136 -2.36 12.81 -7.82
CA LEU A 136 -2.10 12.24 -6.50
C LEU A 136 -2.22 13.30 -5.41
N TRP A 137 -2.97 12.97 -4.37
CA TRP A 137 -3.24 13.79 -3.20
C TRP A 137 -2.80 13.07 -1.94
N LEU A 138 -2.21 13.81 -1.00
CA LEU A 138 -1.80 13.30 0.31
C LEU A 138 -2.66 13.87 1.42
N GLY A 139 -3.15 12.98 2.27
CA GLY A 139 -3.68 13.30 3.59
C GLY A 139 -2.56 13.20 4.64
N THR A 140 -2.43 14.24 5.45
CA THR A 140 -1.39 14.34 6.49
C THR A 140 -2.02 14.43 7.86
N HIS A 141 -1.26 14.13 8.91
CA HIS A 141 -1.74 14.23 10.29
C HIS A 141 -2.14 15.67 10.67
N SER A 142 -1.28 16.64 10.38
CA SER A 142 -1.44 18.03 10.84
C SER A 142 -0.86 19.10 9.91
N ALA A 143 -0.40 18.73 8.70
CA ALA A 143 0.30 19.64 7.78
C ALA A 143 -0.57 20.10 6.60
N GLY A 144 -1.88 19.83 6.61
CA GLY A 144 -2.80 20.09 5.50
C GLY A 144 -2.71 19.03 4.40
N THR A 145 -3.14 19.36 3.18
CA THR A 145 -3.08 18.42 2.04
C THR A 145 -1.97 18.80 1.07
N TYR A 146 -1.37 17.80 0.45
CA TYR A 146 -0.35 17.97 -0.59
C TYR A 146 -0.84 17.37 -1.89
N ARG A 147 -0.41 17.94 -3.02
CA ARG A 147 -0.74 17.49 -4.37
C ARG A 147 0.53 17.25 -5.15
N PHE A 148 0.59 16.15 -5.90
CA PHE A 148 1.68 15.90 -6.82
C PHE A 148 1.55 16.78 -8.06
N ASN A 149 2.61 17.50 -8.41
CA ASN A 149 2.63 18.39 -9.58
C ASN A 149 3.30 17.75 -10.82
N GLY A 150 3.69 16.48 -10.75
CA GLY A 150 4.46 15.77 -11.78
C GLY A 150 5.94 15.59 -11.43
N GLU A 151 6.46 16.38 -10.50
CA GLU A 151 7.86 16.33 -10.04
C GLU A 151 7.94 16.11 -8.52
N ALA A 152 7.12 16.81 -7.74
CA ALA A 152 7.14 16.77 -6.28
C ALA A 152 5.74 16.93 -5.68
N PHE A 153 5.62 16.58 -4.39
CA PHE A 153 4.43 16.86 -3.60
C PHE A 153 4.51 18.27 -2.99
N GLU A 154 3.54 19.11 -3.34
CA GLU A 154 3.47 20.50 -2.88
C GLU A 154 2.25 20.70 -1.99
N LYS A 155 2.40 21.52 -0.94
CA LYS A 155 1.28 21.88 -0.07
C LYS A 155 0.23 22.62 -0.90
N PHE A 156 -0.97 22.04 -0.99
CA PHE A 156 -2.07 22.63 -1.73
C PHE A 156 -2.55 23.90 -1.03
N ARG A 157 -2.71 24.96 -1.81
CA ARG A 157 -3.31 26.22 -1.37
C ARG A 157 -4.45 26.54 -2.35
N PRO A 158 -5.67 26.83 -1.85
CA PRO A 158 -6.80 27.18 -2.68
C PRO A 158 -6.65 28.57 -3.31
#